data_AF-A0A397V9K7-F1
#
_entry.id   AF-A0A397V9K7-F1
#
_cell.length_a   1.000
_cell.length_b   1.000
_cell.length_c   1.000
_cell.angle_alpha   90.00
_cell.angle_beta   90.00
_cell.angle_gamma   90.00
#
_symmetry.space_group_name_H-M   'P 1'
#
loop_
_entity.id
_entity.type
_entity.pdbx_description
1 polymer ?
#
loop_
_entity_poly.entity_id
_entity_poly.type
_entity_poly.pdbx_seq_one_letter_code
_entity_poly.pdbx_strand_id
1 'polypeptide(L)'
;MLNQQSTTIYTKCNNCFKPIDDAKNESWLCARCKRLNLCSLCHVTVKGLYTWCQGCSHRGHHSHMQDWFSCNEECPTGCGHKCLTFLV
;
A
#
# COMPACT_ATOMS: atom_id res chain seq x y z
N MET A 1 -24.04 12.55 15.73
CA MET A 1 -23.36 11.36 16.27
C MET A 1 -22.62 10.68 15.12
N LEU A 2 -21.29 10.69 15.11
CA LEU A 2 -20.48 9.99 14.12
C LEU A 2 -20.28 8.54 14.58
N ASN A 3 -20.84 7.60 13.82
CA ASN A 3 -20.75 6.17 14.06
C ASN A 3 -19.32 5.70 13.75
N GLN A 4 -18.55 5.32 14.78
CA GLN A 4 -17.21 4.72 14.63
C GLN A 4 -17.35 3.24 14.28
N GLN A 5 -17.70 2.95 13.04
CA GLN A 5 -17.60 1.58 12.51
C GLN A 5 -16.13 1.28 12.23
N SER A 6 -15.56 0.32 12.95
CA SER A 6 -14.24 -0.22 12.65
C SER A 6 -14.25 -0.80 11.23
N THR A 7 -13.41 -0.26 10.35
CA THR A 7 -13.19 -0.78 9.00
C THR A 7 -11.97 -1.69 9.02
N THR A 8 -12.17 -2.99 8.82
CA THR A 8 -11.06 -3.94 8.68
C THR A 8 -10.54 -3.89 7.25
N ILE A 9 -9.26 -3.58 7.08
CA ILE A 9 -8.59 -3.56 5.78
C ILE A 9 -7.58 -4.71 5.75
N TYR A 10 -7.61 -5.51 4.67
CA TYR A 10 -6.66 -6.61 4.46
C TYR A 10 -5.58 -6.17 3.46
N THR A 11 -4.37 -5.93 3.95
CA THR A 11 -3.26 -5.50 3.08
C THR A 11 -2.67 -6.69 2.32
N LYS A 12 -2.25 -6.49 1.08
CA LYS A 12 -1.57 -7.51 0.26
C LYS A 12 -0.07 -7.21 0.11
N CYS A 13 0.70 -8.26 -0.14
CA CYS A 13 2.13 -8.15 -0.43
C CYS A 13 2.37 -7.56 -1.83
N ASN A 14 3.25 -6.56 -1.93
CA ASN A 14 3.64 -5.89 -3.18
C ASN A 14 4.27 -6.84 -4.21
N ASN A 15 4.79 -7.99 -3.78
CA ASN A 15 5.52 -8.93 -4.65
C ASN A 15 4.71 -10.16 -5.04
N CYS A 16 3.97 -10.76 -4.10
CA CYS A 16 3.21 -11.99 -4.37
C CYS A 16 1.69 -11.84 -4.33
N PHE A 17 1.20 -10.63 -4.03
CA PHE A 17 -0.23 -10.28 -3.99
C PHE A 17 -1.08 -11.09 -2.99
N LYS A 18 -0.44 -11.88 -2.12
CA LYS A 18 -1.11 -12.59 -1.04
C LYS A 18 -1.30 -11.68 0.17
N PRO A 19 -2.38 -11.87 0.96
CA PRO A 19 -2.60 -11.11 2.18
C PRO A 19 -1.41 -11.17 3.12
N ILE A 20 -1.15 -10.06 3.79
CA ILE A 20 -0.21 -9.99 4.92
C ILE A 20 -1.07 -10.13 6.18
N ASP A 21 -0.65 -10.98 7.10
CA ASP A 21 -1.31 -11.11 8.40
C ASP A 21 -0.89 -9.91 9.26
N ASP A 22 -1.52 -8.76 9.01
CA ASP A 22 -1.22 -7.48 9.68
C ASP A 22 -1.61 -7.53 11.18
N ALA A 23 -2.51 -8.44 11.57
CA ALA A 23 -3.02 -8.57 12.93
C ALA A 23 -1.99 -9.05 13.97
N LYS A 24 -0.86 -9.62 13.53
CA LYS A 24 0.19 -10.14 14.42
C LYS A 24 1.55 -9.48 14.26
N ASN A 25 1.71 -8.55 13.31
CA ASN A 25 3.00 -7.98 13.00
C ASN A 25 2.89 -6.51 12.58
N GLU A 26 3.39 -5.62 13.43
CA GLU A 26 3.75 -4.21 13.10
C GLU A 26 4.79 -4.12 11.97
N SER A 27 5.28 -5.27 11.51
CA SER A 27 6.46 -5.45 10.69
C SER A 27 6.21 -5.36 9.18
N TRP A 28 4.96 -5.29 8.68
CA TRP A 28 4.65 -5.33 7.23
C TRP A 28 5.34 -6.50 6.47
N LEU A 29 5.69 -7.57 7.19
CA LEU A 29 6.52 -8.66 6.69
C LEU A 29 5.65 -9.71 6.00
N CYS A 30 5.90 -9.95 4.72
CA CYS A 30 5.25 -11.07 4.04
C CYS A 30 5.89 -12.39 4.48
N ALA A 31 5.14 -13.23 5.20
CA ALA A 31 5.62 -14.53 5.66
C ALA A 31 6.08 -15.47 4.52
N ARG A 32 5.50 -15.32 3.33
CA ARG A 32 5.82 -16.09 2.13
C ARG A 32 7.06 -15.58 1.40
N CYS A 33 7.14 -14.28 1.15
CA CYS A 33 8.26 -13.69 0.42
C CYS A 33 9.49 -13.43 1.30
N LYS A 34 9.32 -13.47 2.64
CA LYS A 34 10.34 -13.05 3.62
C LYS A 34 10.87 -11.63 3.33
N ARG A 35 9.96 -10.75 2.90
CA ARG A 35 10.25 -9.36 2.51
C ARG A 35 9.32 -8.40 3.22
N LEU A 36 9.86 -7.27 3.65
CA LEU A 36 9.10 -6.13 4.14
C LEU A 36 8.40 -5.47 2.96
N ASN A 37 7.18 -5.01 3.20
CA ASN A 37 6.50 -4.19 2.24
C ASN A 37 6.76 -2.72 2.52
N LEU A 38 7.64 -2.17 1.70
CA LEU A 38 8.16 -0.83 1.82
C LEU A 38 7.39 0.11 0.90
N CYS A 39 7.54 1.41 1.12
CA CYS A 39 7.04 2.40 0.18
C CYS A 39 7.68 2.21 -1.20
N SER A 40 6.87 2.18 -2.25
CA SER A 40 7.32 2.03 -3.64
C SER A 40 8.21 3.14 -4.17
N LEU A 41 8.34 4.27 -3.46
CA LEU A 41 9.13 5.42 -3.89
C LEU A 41 10.42 5.56 -3.07
N CYS A 42 10.32 5.58 -1.74
CA CYS A 42 11.51 5.75 -0.89
C CYS A 42 12.11 4.45 -0.34
N HIS A 43 11.44 3.30 -0.54
CA HIS A 43 11.88 1.99 -0.03
C HIS A 43 12.07 1.95 1.49
N VAL A 44 11.34 2.79 2.23
CA VAL A 44 11.31 2.78 3.70
C VAL A 44 9.97 2.22 4.19
N THR A 45 9.99 1.57 5.36
CA THR A 45 8.80 1.07 6.04
C THR A 45 7.83 2.21 6.34
N VAL A 46 6.56 2.05 5.94
CA VAL A 46 5.53 3.04 6.22
C VAL A 46 5.05 2.90 7.67
N LYS A 47 5.19 3.96 8.45
CA LYS A 47 4.64 4.08 9.80
C LYS A 47 3.55 5.16 9.76
N GLY A 48 2.32 4.80 10.07
CA GLY A 48 1.17 5.71 9.97
C GLY A 48 0.44 5.63 8.62
N LEU A 49 0.04 6.78 8.08
CA LEU A 49 -0.79 6.85 6.88
C LEU A 49 -0.04 6.38 5.62
N TYR A 50 -0.70 5.51 4.89
CA TYR A 50 -0.23 4.98 3.62
C TYR A 50 -1.34 5.08 2.58
N THR A 51 -0.95 5.11 1.32
CA THR A 51 -1.87 4.97 0.19
C THR A 51 -1.61 3.62 -0.46
N TRP A 52 -2.67 2.88 -0.74
CA TRP A 52 -2.62 1.53 -1.31
C TRP A 52 -3.61 1.38 -2.44
N CYS A 53 -3.13 0.91 -3.58
CA CYS A 53 -3.99 0.63 -4.71
C CYS A 53 -4.60 -0.76 -4.59
N GLN A 54 -5.93 -0.87 -4.55
CA GLN A 54 -6.59 -2.18 -4.47
C GLN A 54 -6.40 -3.03 -5.74
N GLY A 55 -6.12 -2.39 -6.88
CA GLY A 55 -5.93 -3.02 -8.18
C GLY A 55 -4.55 -3.66 -8.36
N CYS A 56 -3.47 -2.93 -8.07
CA CYS A 56 -2.10 -3.43 -8.24
C CYS A 56 -1.42 -3.84 -6.93
N SER A 57 -2.07 -3.62 -5.79
CA SER A 57 -1.56 -3.89 -4.44
C SER A 57 -0.27 -3.16 -4.03
N HIS A 58 0.28 -2.29 -4.87
CA HIS A 58 1.42 -1.44 -4.51
C HIS A 58 0.97 -0.30 -3.60
N ARG A 59 1.91 0.17 -2.77
CA ARG A 59 1.65 1.19 -1.75
C ARG A 59 2.83 2.10 -1.50
N GLY A 60 2.57 3.21 -0.85
CA GLY A 60 3.60 4.13 -0.38
C GLY A 60 3.13 4.96 0.80
N HIS A 61 4.07 5.75 1.33
CA HIS A 61 3.72 6.85 2.22
C HIS A 61 2.67 7.73 1.54
N HIS A 62 1.67 8.18 2.29
CA HIS A 62 0.62 9.02 1.73
C HIS A 62 1.18 10.24 0.98
N SER A 63 2.13 10.96 1.59
CA SER A 63 2.78 12.13 0.97
C SER A 63 3.46 11.81 -0.36
N HIS A 64 4.32 10.79 -0.40
CA HIS A 64 5.01 10.41 -1.63
C HIS A 64 4.05 9.98 -2.74
N MET A 65 2.98 9.26 -2.39
CA MET A 65 1.99 8.83 -3.36
C MET A 65 1.17 10.02 -3.86
N GLN A 66 0.78 10.94 -2.97
CA GLN A 66 0.10 12.18 -3.34
C GLN A 66 0.95 13.03 -4.30
N ASP A 67 2.24 13.21 -3.99
CA ASP A 67 3.18 13.93 -4.85
C ASP A 67 3.32 13.25 -6.22
N TRP A 68 3.48 11.93 -6.24
CA TRP A 68 3.58 11.17 -7.48
C TRP A 68 2.31 11.32 -8.35
N PHE A 69 1.15 11.13 -7.75
CA PHE A 69 -0.13 11.19 -8.46
C PHE A 69 -0.60 12.61 -8.78
N SER A 70 0.13 13.66 -8.37
CA SER A 70 -0.12 15.03 -8.82
C SER A 70 0.18 15.22 -10.32
N CYS A 71 1.09 14.42 -10.87
CA CYS A 71 1.55 14.53 -12.26
C CYS A 71 1.53 13.20 -13.02
N ASN A 72 1.16 12.08 -12.37
CA ASN A 72 1.17 10.75 -12.96
C ASN A 72 -0.15 10.04 -12.67
N GLU A 73 -0.62 9.19 -13.60
CA GLU A 73 -1.78 8.34 -13.37
C GLU A 73 -1.37 6.89 -13.05
N GLU A 74 -0.16 6.49 -13.42
CA GLU A 74 0.33 5.12 -13.34
C GLU A 74 1.11 4.83 -12.05
N CYS A 75 1.16 3.54 -11.69
CA CYS A 75 1.85 3.07 -10.51
C CYS A 75 3.35 3.39 -10.57
N PRO A 76 3.95 3.94 -9.50
CA PRO A 76 5.39 4.27 -9.47
C PRO A 76 6.32 3.07 -9.58
N THR A 77 5.82 1.85 -9.41
CA THR A 77 6.62 0.62 -9.57
C THR A 77 6.82 0.22 -11.03
N GLY A 78 6.16 0.88 -11.98
CA GLY A 78 6.23 0.54 -13.41
C GLY A 78 5.41 -0.69 -13.80
N CYS A 79 4.43 -1.11 -12.98
CA CYS A 79 3.57 -2.26 -13.32
C CYS A 79 2.51 -1.99 -14.39
N GLY A 80 2.42 -0.76 -14.92
CA GLY A 80 1.47 -0.35 -15.97
C GLY A 80 0.03 -0.12 -15.50
N HIS A 81 -0.24 -0.17 -14.19
CA HIS A 81 -1.59 0.03 -13.66
C HIS A 81 -1.86 1.52 -13.41
N LYS A 82 -2.93 2.07 -14.02
CA LYS A 82 -3.45 3.42 -13.72
C LYS A 82 -4.14 3.47 -12.36
N CYS A 83 -3.39 3.77 -11.31
CA CYS A 83 -3.84 3.58 -9.93
C CYS A 83 -4.81 4.66 -9.47
N LEU A 84 -4.79 5.87 -10.06
CA LEU A 84 -5.59 7.01 -9.63
C LEU A 84 -7.11 6.70 -9.55
N THR A 85 -7.60 5.78 -10.38
CA THR A 85 -9.00 5.33 -10.37
C THR A 85 -9.34 4.33 -9.26
N PHE A 86 -8.36 3.84 -8.50
CA PHE A 86 -8.49 2.74 -7.52
C PHE A 86 -7.72 2.98 -6.21
N LEU A 87 -7.35 4.23 -5.91
CA LEU A 87 -6.77 4.60 -4.63
C LEU A 87 -7.87 4.75 -3.57
N VAL A 88 -7.64 4.17 -2.39
CA VAL A 88 -8.38 4.42 -1.15
C VAL A 88 -7.43 4.85 -0.05
#